data_AF-A0A8T2W532-F1
#
_entry.id   AF-A0A8T2W532-F1
#
_cell.length_a   1.000
_cell.length_b   1.000
_cell.length_c   1.000
_cell.angle_alpha   90.00
_cell.angle_beta   90.00
_cell.angle_gamma   90.00
#
_symmetry.space_group_name_H-M   'P 1'
#
loop_
_entity.id
_entity.type
_entity.pdbx_description
1 polymer ?
#
loop_
_entity_poly.entity_id
_entity_poly.type
_entity_poly.pdbx_seq_one_letter_code
_entity_poly.pdbx_strand_id
1 'polypeptide(L)'
;MPPCLDNLSDNVLHCVLFHLADDIADLLHLSRANKRYNAAVLGADNAWKRAYELSYGSLEQLPIPVVATVTASSHHPAVPLEPQTWLGKYKDRLIEHGFKRRQLAAARLLKAQSTVQTLEQQVYRLAQTLRQEKQELKRLTDLLATLRAAIQSEEVHEAHTYWVPTAVTRAQGSLVVQAPQNALERKRELESKVAVGELECTKLEKMITAR
;
A
#
# COMPACT_ATOMS: atom_id res chain seq x y z
N MET A 1 40.46 19.38 44.06
CA MET A 1 39.01 19.35 43.71
C MET A 1 38.91 19.39 42.20
N PRO A 2 38.16 18.48 41.54
CA PRO A 2 38.00 18.56 40.10
C PRO A 2 37.25 19.85 39.73
N PRO A 3 37.60 20.50 38.61
CA PRO A 3 36.90 21.70 38.15
C PRO A 3 35.45 21.35 37.84
N CYS A 4 34.51 21.96 38.56
CA CYS A 4 33.09 21.87 38.23
C CYS A 4 32.82 22.65 36.94
N LEU A 5 32.00 22.09 36.05
CA LEU A 5 31.54 22.75 34.81
C LEU A 5 30.86 24.11 35.10
N ASP A 6 30.34 24.28 36.32
CA ASP A 6 29.73 25.52 36.79
C ASP A 6 30.73 26.68 36.98
N ASN A 7 32.04 26.44 36.93
CA ASN A 7 33.06 27.49 37.03
C ASN A 7 33.62 27.93 35.66
N LEU A 8 33.14 27.35 34.57
CA LEU A 8 33.57 27.75 33.22
C LEU A 8 33.07 29.15 32.89
N SER A 9 33.83 29.88 32.07
CA SER A 9 33.37 31.15 31.49
C SER A 9 32.32 30.89 30.41
N ASP A 10 31.42 31.86 30.19
CA ASP A 10 30.35 31.72 29.20
C ASP A 10 30.90 31.52 27.78
N ASN A 11 32.07 32.08 27.46
CA ASN A 11 32.75 31.86 26.18
C ASN A 11 33.16 30.40 25.98
N VAL A 12 33.76 29.77 27.00
CA VAL A 12 34.15 28.36 26.93
C VAL A 12 32.91 27.46 26.87
N LEU A 13 31.86 27.82 27.62
CA LEU A 13 30.57 27.12 27.57
C LEU A 13 29.95 27.18 26.17
N HIS A 14 29.95 28.34 25.50
CA HIS A 14 29.45 28.46 24.11
C HIS A 14 30.29 27.64 23.12
N CYS A 15 31.61 27.56 23.27
CA CYS A 15 32.45 26.69 22.45
C CYS A 15 32.11 25.20 22.67
N VAL A 16 31.92 24.77 23.93
CA VAL A 16 31.52 23.40 24.25
C VAL A 16 30.14 23.09 23.66
N LEU A 17 29.17 24.00 23.79
CA LEU A 17 27.84 23.85 23.19
C LEU A 17 27.88 23.78 21.66
N PHE A 18 28.79 24.51 21.01
CA PHE A 18 28.99 24.43 19.57
C PHE A 18 29.50 23.06 19.11
N HIS A 19 30.38 22.42 19.88
CA HIS A 19 30.85 21.06 19.57
C HIS A 19 29.80 19.99 19.92
N LEU A 20 29.01 20.22 20.97
CA LEU A 20 27.88 19.34 21.32
C LEU A 20 26.68 19.48 20.39
N ALA A 21 26.65 20.51 19.53
CA ALA A 21 25.61 20.66 18.52
C ALA A 21 25.58 19.54 17.46
N ASP A 22 26.60 18.67 17.47
CA ASP A 22 26.63 17.45 16.65
C ASP A 22 25.56 16.43 17.10
N ASP A 23 25.15 16.46 18.39
CA ASP A 23 24.00 15.72 18.90
C ASP A 23 23.02 16.64 19.65
N ILE A 24 21.87 16.89 19.02
CA ILE A 24 20.82 17.75 19.58
C ILE A 24 20.23 17.18 20.87
N ALA A 25 20.24 15.86 21.06
CA ALA A 25 19.75 15.25 22.28
C ALA A 25 20.56 15.74 23.49
N ASP A 26 21.89 15.75 23.38
CA ASP A 26 22.80 16.18 24.43
C ASP A 26 22.63 17.67 24.75
N LEU A 27 22.44 18.50 23.72
CA LEU A 27 22.20 19.93 23.87
C LEU A 27 20.87 20.22 24.61
N LEU A 28 19.83 19.44 24.36
CA LEU A 28 18.54 19.51 25.08
C LEU A 28 18.62 18.90 26.50
N HIS A 29 19.45 17.88 26.71
CA HIS A 29 19.68 17.33 28.05
C HIS A 29 20.41 18.33 28.94
N LEU A 30 21.43 19.03 28.41
CA LEU A 30 22.13 20.10 29.10
C LEU A 30 21.23 21.29 29.43
N SER A 31 20.32 21.65 28.53
CA SER A 31 19.37 22.75 28.79
C SER A 31 18.40 22.44 29.93
N ARG A 32 18.20 21.15 30.26
CA ARG A 32 17.33 20.71 31.37
C ARG A 32 18.08 20.56 32.70
N ALA A 33 19.40 20.41 32.67
CA ALA A 33 20.21 20.12 33.85
C ALA A 33 20.37 21.33 34.79
N ASN A 34 20.53 22.55 34.23
CA ASN A 34 20.73 23.76 35.03
C ASN A 34 20.14 24.99 34.32
N LYS A 35 19.62 25.96 35.08
CA LYS A 35 19.13 27.25 34.55
C LYS A 35 20.22 28.02 33.80
N ARG A 36 21.47 27.96 34.26
CA ARG A 36 22.61 28.60 33.57
C ARG A 36 22.86 27.97 32.21
N TYR A 37 22.89 26.63 32.14
CA TYR A 37 23.05 25.91 30.88
C TYR A 37 21.85 26.14 29.95
N ASN A 38 20.63 26.24 30.49
CA ASN A 38 19.46 26.60 29.70
C ASN A 38 19.63 27.97 29.02
N ALA A 39 20.00 29.02 29.79
CA ALA A 39 20.22 30.34 29.23
C ALA A 39 21.35 30.35 28.17
N ALA A 40 22.45 29.65 28.44
CA ALA A 40 23.56 29.53 27.50
C ALA A 40 23.17 28.78 26.22
N VAL A 41 22.42 27.68 26.33
CA VAL A 41 21.91 26.90 25.19
C VAL A 41 20.93 27.73 24.36
N LEU A 42 19.99 28.43 24.99
CA LEU A 42 19.02 29.26 24.28
C LEU A 42 19.68 30.46 23.57
N GLY A 43 20.74 31.01 24.15
CA GLY A 43 21.52 32.12 23.56
C GLY A 43 22.61 31.69 22.57
N ALA A 44 22.92 30.39 22.46
CA ALA A 44 23.98 29.88 21.58
C ALA A 44 23.52 29.73 20.12
N ASP A 45 23.24 30.85 19.45
CA ASP A 45 22.74 30.86 18.07
C ASP A 45 23.64 30.11 17.08
N ASN A 46 24.96 30.16 17.26
CA ASN A 46 25.92 29.42 16.43
C ASN A 46 25.82 27.90 16.61
N ALA A 47 25.51 27.43 17.82
CA ALA A 47 25.29 26.02 18.09
C ALA A 47 24.00 25.54 17.39
N TRP A 48 22.93 26.32 17.47
CA TRP A 48 21.68 26.03 16.75
C TRP A 48 21.82 26.10 15.23
N LYS A 49 22.62 27.04 14.71
CA LYS A 49 22.94 27.09 13.29
C LYS A 49 23.64 25.81 12.83
N ARG A 50 24.65 25.35 13.56
CA ARG A 50 25.36 24.09 13.26
C ARG A 50 24.44 22.88 13.35
N ALA A 51 23.64 22.77 14.42
CA ALA A 51 22.66 21.71 14.57
C ALA A 51 21.63 21.69 13.43
N TYR A 52 21.22 22.87 12.95
CA TYR A 52 20.35 23.02 11.79
C TYR A 52 21.01 22.51 10.51
N GLU A 53 22.24 22.94 10.23
CA GLU A 53 22.99 22.53 9.04
C GLU A 53 23.25 21.02 9.02
N LEU A 54 23.48 20.40 10.18
CA LEU A 54 23.66 18.95 10.30
C LEU A 54 22.35 18.18 10.12
N SER A 55 21.23 18.69 10.65
CA SER A 55 19.94 17.99 10.60
C SER A 55 19.19 18.13 9.28
N TYR A 56 19.35 19.28 8.62
CA TYR A 56 18.57 19.64 7.44
C TYR A 56 19.44 19.97 6.22
N GLY A 57 20.78 19.92 6.33
CA GLY A 57 21.72 20.29 5.28
C GLY A 57 22.12 21.77 5.32
N SER A 58 23.23 22.12 4.65
CA SER A 58 23.67 23.52 4.53
C SER A 58 22.58 24.38 3.90
N LEU A 59 22.44 25.60 4.43
CA LEU A 59 21.59 26.71 3.97
C LEU A 59 21.32 26.67 2.45
N GLU A 60 20.24 26.00 2.05
CA GLU A 60 19.47 26.44 0.90
C GLU A 60 19.20 27.93 1.11
N GLN A 61 19.55 28.71 0.10
CA GLN A 61 19.32 30.14 0.02
C GLN A 61 17.98 30.47 0.69
N LEU A 62 18.04 31.24 1.78
CA LEU A 62 16.87 31.90 2.33
C LEU A 62 16.09 32.45 1.13
N PRO A 63 14.77 32.21 1.03
CA PRO A 63 14.00 32.71 -0.10
C PRO A 63 14.32 34.20 -0.19
N ILE A 64 14.91 34.60 -1.32
CA ILE A 64 15.02 36.01 -1.70
C ILE A 64 13.62 36.55 -1.49
N PRO A 65 13.42 37.62 -0.71
CA PRO A 65 12.10 38.22 -0.60
C PRO A 65 11.70 38.57 -2.03
N VAL A 66 10.79 37.79 -2.60
CA VAL A 66 10.12 38.18 -3.82
C VAL A 66 9.46 39.48 -3.42
N VAL A 67 10.02 40.57 -3.92
CA VAL A 67 9.36 41.88 -3.96
C VAL A 67 8.06 41.58 -4.69
N ALA A 68 7.02 41.30 -3.91
CA ALA A 68 5.68 41.14 -4.41
C ALA A 68 5.34 42.50 -4.97
N THR A 69 5.43 42.60 -6.29
CA THR A 69 4.88 43.71 -7.04
C THR A 69 3.45 43.87 -6.57
N VAL A 70 3.21 45.03 -5.99
CA VAL A 70 1.94 45.56 -5.53
C VAL A 70 0.81 45.16 -6.47
N THR A 71 -0.17 44.41 -5.96
CA THR A 71 -1.59 44.69 -6.23
C THR A 71 -2.48 44.13 -5.12
N ALA A 72 -3.13 45.08 -4.44
CA ALA A 72 -4.45 45.00 -3.83
C ALA A 72 -4.69 44.08 -2.61
N SER A 73 -4.79 44.76 -1.46
CA SER A 73 -5.89 44.66 -0.50
C SER A 73 -6.14 43.31 0.19
N SER A 74 -5.50 43.11 1.34
CA SER A 74 -6.17 42.60 2.54
C SER A 74 -5.37 42.97 3.78
N HIS A 75 -6.07 43.51 4.79
CA HIS A 75 -5.52 43.84 6.10
C HIS A 75 -5.09 42.56 6.83
N HIS A 76 -3.81 42.20 6.71
CA HIS A 76 -3.13 41.42 7.75
C HIS A 76 -2.29 42.39 8.59
N PRO A 77 -2.41 42.37 9.93
CA PRO A 77 -1.51 43.16 10.77
C PRO A 77 -0.09 42.64 10.52
N ALA A 78 0.81 43.55 10.14
CA ALA A 78 2.23 43.28 9.99
C ALA A 78 2.75 42.74 11.32
N VAL A 79 2.93 41.42 11.39
CA VAL A 79 3.60 40.76 12.52
C VAL A 79 5.01 41.33 12.57
N PRO A 80 5.44 41.94 13.69
CA PRO A 80 6.79 42.45 13.81
C PRO A 80 7.76 41.30 13.56
N LEU A 81 8.67 41.48 12.59
CA LEU A 81 9.77 40.56 12.33
C LEU A 81 10.70 40.57 13.55
N GLU A 82 10.39 39.73 14.53
CA GLU A 82 11.31 39.37 15.60
C GLU A 82 12.64 38.90 14.97
N PRO A 83 13.79 39.23 15.57
CA PRO A 83 15.07 38.72 15.11
C PRO A 83 15.01 37.19 15.12
N GLN A 84 14.97 36.61 13.92
CA GLN A 84 14.69 35.19 13.76
C GLN A 84 15.93 34.38 14.17
N THR A 85 15.96 33.98 15.44
CA THR A 85 17.00 33.14 16.02
C THR A 85 17.09 31.79 15.29
N TRP A 86 18.29 31.21 15.25
CA TRP A 86 18.48 29.91 14.60
C TRP A 86 17.70 28.80 15.30
N LEU A 87 17.50 28.94 16.61
CA LEU A 87 16.60 28.08 17.38
C LEU A 87 15.16 28.13 16.87
N GLY A 88 14.63 29.32 16.56
CA GLY A 88 13.30 29.48 15.99
C GLY A 88 13.17 28.74 14.66
N LYS A 89 14.11 29.00 13.74
CA LYS A 89 14.16 28.33 12.43
C LYS A 89 14.26 26.81 12.54
N TYR A 90 15.06 26.32 13.49
CA TYR A 90 15.20 24.89 13.76
C TYR A 90 13.90 24.26 14.25
N LYS A 91 13.19 24.91 15.18
CA LYS A 91 11.89 24.45 15.68
C LYS A 91 10.84 24.42 14.58
N ASP A 92 10.75 25.48 13.78
CA ASP A 92 9.80 25.58 12.68
C ASP A 92 10.01 24.46 11.67
N ARG A 93 11.27 24.23 11.24
CA ARG A 93 11.61 23.11 10.36
C ARG A 93 11.33 21.74 10.97
N LEU A 94 11.57 21.56 12.27
CA LEU A 94 11.25 20.31 12.96
C LEU A 94 9.76 20.00 12.93
N ILE A 95 8.92 21.02 13.15
CA ILE A 95 7.46 20.91 13.08
C ILE A 95 7.03 20.60 11.64
N GLU A 96 7.56 21.32 10.64
CA GLU A 96 7.27 21.05 9.22
C GLU A 96 7.64 19.62 8.81
N HIS A 97 8.84 19.14 9.17
CA HIS A 97 9.27 17.79 8.86
C HIS A 97 8.41 16.74 9.58
N GLY A 98 8.07 16.98 10.84
CA GLY A 98 7.17 16.12 11.60
C GLY A 98 5.79 16.02 10.94
N PHE A 99 5.24 17.16 10.50
CA PHE A 99 3.96 17.22 9.81
C PHE A 99 4.02 16.50 8.46
N LYS A 100 5.04 16.76 7.63
CA LYS A 100 5.25 16.05 6.35
C LYS A 100 5.37 14.54 6.54
N ARG A 101 6.12 14.08 7.56
CA ARG A 101 6.24 12.65 7.87
C ARG A 101 4.91 12.03 8.26
N ARG A 102 4.12 12.71 9.09
CA ARG A 102 2.77 12.25 9.47
C ARG A 102 1.83 12.20 8.27
N GLN A 103 1.86 13.21 7.40
CA GLN A 103 1.08 13.23 6.16
C GLN A 103 1.47 12.08 5.23
N LEU A 104 2.76 11.82 5.03
CA LEU A 104 3.24 10.69 4.24
C LEU A 104 2.83 9.34 4.83
N ALA A 105 2.88 9.19 6.16
CA ALA A 105 2.41 7.99 6.83
C ALA A 105 0.90 7.79 6.64
N ALA A 106 0.11 8.85 6.80
CA ALA A 106 -1.33 8.82 6.55
C ALA A 106 -1.66 8.47 5.09
N ALA A 107 -0.96 9.06 4.12
CA ALA A 107 -1.14 8.77 2.70
C ALA A 107 -0.79 7.30 2.36
N ARG A 108 0.28 6.76 2.96
CA ARG A 108 0.65 5.35 2.82
C ARG A 108 -0.43 4.42 3.39
N LEU A 109 -1.00 4.78 4.53
CA LEU A 109 -2.08 4.02 5.15
C LEU A 109 -3.34 4.05 4.29
N LEU A 110 -3.76 5.21 3.80
CA LEU A 110 -4.90 5.35 2.89
C LEU A 110 -4.71 4.55 1.60
N LYS A 111 -3.50 4.56 1.02
CA LYS A 111 -3.16 3.75 -0.16
C LYS A 111 -3.24 2.25 0.16
N ALA A 112 -2.79 1.82 1.33
CA ALA A 112 -2.92 0.43 1.75
C ALA A 112 -4.40 0.03 1.90
N GLN A 113 -5.22 0.87 2.53
CA GLN A 113 -6.65 0.64 2.69
C GLN A 113 -7.37 0.52 1.34
N SER A 114 -7.10 1.41 0.38
CA SER A 114 -7.74 1.33 -0.94
C SER A 114 -7.33 0.05 -1.68
N THR A 115 -6.07 -0.39 -1.57
CA THR A 115 -5.66 -1.67 -2.17
C THR A 115 -6.37 -2.87 -1.55
N VAL A 116 -6.59 -2.88 -0.23
CA VAL A 116 -7.34 -3.94 0.45
C VAL A 116 -8.78 -3.98 -0.06
N GLN A 117 -9.45 -2.82 -0.15
CA GLN A 117 -10.82 -2.76 -0.68
C GLN A 117 -10.92 -3.30 -2.11
N THR A 118 -9.94 -2.99 -2.98
CA THR A 118 -9.94 -3.54 -4.34
C THR A 118 -9.78 -5.06 -4.36
N LEU A 119 -8.94 -5.60 -3.47
CA LEU A 119 -8.74 -7.05 -3.36
C LEU A 119 -9.98 -7.75 -2.80
N GLU A 120 -10.62 -7.19 -1.78
CA GLU A 120 -11.87 -7.71 -1.22
C GLU A 120 -12.97 -7.79 -2.30
N GLN A 121 -13.10 -6.73 -3.12
CA GLN A 121 -14.04 -6.73 -4.25
C GLN A 121 -13.71 -7.79 -5.30
N GLN A 122 -12.42 -7.99 -5.61
CA GLN A 122 -11.98 -9.02 -6.55
C GLN A 122 -12.27 -10.44 -6.02
N VAL A 123 -11.98 -10.70 -4.74
CA VAL A 123 -12.29 -11.97 -4.08
C VAL A 123 -13.79 -12.24 -4.11
N TYR A 124 -14.61 -11.24 -3.79
CA TYR A 124 -16.06 -11.39 -3.86
C TYR A 124 -16.56 -11.75 -5.27
N ARG A 125 -16.05 -11.06 -6.30
CA ARG A 125 -16.39 -11.35 -7.70
C ARG A 125 -15.99 -12.76 -8.11
N LEU A 126 -14.77 -13.18 -7.79
CA LEU A 126 -14.27 -14.53 -8.09
C LEU A 126 -15.04 -15.62 -7.32
N ALA A 127 -15.37 -15.38 -6.06
CA ALA A 127 -16.17 -16.31 -5.27
C ALA A 127 -17.58 -16.47 -5.86
N GLN A 128 -18.15 -15.39 -6.41
CA GLN A 128 -19.45 -15.44 -7.07
C GLN A 128 -19.39 -16.23 -8.39
N THR A 129 -18.38 -15.98 -9.25
CA THR A 129 -18.21 -16.74 -10.50
C THR A 129 -17.97 -18.22 -10.22
N LEU A 130 -17.15 -18.55 -9.22
CA LEU A 130 -16.90 -19.93 -8.82
C LEU A 130 -18.18 -20.64 -8.33
N ARG A 131 -19.07 -19.94 -7.62
CA ARG A 131 -20.39 -20.49 -7.23
C ARG A 131 -21.27 -20.76 -8.45
N GLN A 132 -21.26 -19.89 -9.45
CA GLN A 132 -22.01 -20.08 -10.70
C GLN A 132 -21.47 -21.30 -11.46
N GLU A 133 -20.15 -21.41 -11.62
CA GLU A 133 -19.52 -22.56 -12.28
C GLU A 133 -19.83 -23.88 -11.55
N LYS A 134 -19.81 -23.90 -10.21
CA LYS A 134 -20.19 -25.09 -9.44
C LYS A 134 -21.65 -25.49 -9.63
N GLN A 135 -22.55 -24.52 -9.79
CA GLN A 135 -23.96 -24.80 -10.10
C GLN A 135 -24.14 -25.33 -11.52
N GLU A 136 -23.43 -24.76 -12.50
CA GLU A 136 -23.44 -25.24 -13.88
C GLU A 136 -22.89 -26.66 -13.99
N LEU A 137 -21.79 -26.95 -13.31
CA LEU A 137 -21.23 -28.31 -13.23
C LEU A 137 -22.26 -29.30 -12.68
N LYS A 138 -22.96 -28.94 -11.59
CA LYS A 138 -24.01 -29.79 -11.03
C LYS A 138 -25.15 -30.03 -12.03
N ARG A 139 -25.59 -28.99 -12.74
CA ARG A 139 -26.63 -29.13 -13.78
C ARG A 139 -26.16 -30.07 -14.90
N LEU A 140 -24.92 -29.95 -15.36
CA LEU A 140 -24.37 -30.82 -16.39
C LEU A 140 -24.22 -32.27 -15.90
N THR A 141 -23.84 -32.50 -14.63
CA THR A 141 -23.79 -33.86 -14.08
C THR A 141 -25.17 -34.50 -14.00
N ASP A 142 -26.18 -33.72 -13.63
CA ASP A 142 -27.57 -34.21 -13.57
C ASP A 142 -28.09 -34.55 -14.98
N LEU A 143 -27.81 -33.71 -15.99
CA LEU A 143 -28.16 -33.98 -17.38
C LEU A 143 -27.45 -35.22 -17.96
N LEU A 144 -26.18 -35.44 -17.62
CA LEU A 144 -25.48 -36.66 -18.03
C LEU A 144 -26.04 -37.91 -17.34
N ALA A 145 -26.48 -37.79 -16.09
CA ALA A 145 -27.13 -38.89 -15.37
C ALA A 145 -28.49 -39.25 -15.99
N THR A 146 -29.31 -38.25 -16.35
CA THR A 146 -30.59 -38.50 -17.01
C THR A 146 -30.43 -39.08 -18.40
N LEU A 147 -29.47 -38.62 -19.20
CA LEU A 147 -29.17 -39.20 -20.51
C LEU A 147 -28.69 -40.65 -20.39
N ARG A 148 -27.84 -40.98 -19.40
CA ARG A 148 -27.42 -42.36 -19.14
C ARG A 148 -28.60 -43.25 -18.73
N ALA A 149 -29.50 -42.75 -17.89
CA ALA A 149 -30.71 -43.48 -17.50
C ALA A 149 -31.66 -43.70 -18.69
N ALA A 150 -31.81 -42.71 -19.58
CA ALA A 150 -32.59 -42.83 -20.81
C ALA A 150 -32.01 -43.89 -21.76
N ILE A 151 -30.69 -43.86 -22.01
CA ILE A 151 -29.99 -44.86 -22.84
C ILE A 151 -30.15 -46.27 -22.25
N GLN A 152 -29.97 -46.43 -20.94
CA GLN A 152 -30.17 -47.72 -20.28
C GLN A 152 -31.62 -48.20 -20.32
N SER A 153 -32.60 -47.29 -20.30
CA SER A 153 -34.02 -47.65 -20.41
C SER A 153 -34.44 -48.00 -21.85
N GLU A 154 -33.85 -47.35 -22.85
CA GLU A 154 -34.03 -47.69 -24.27
C GLU A 154 -33.31 -49.00 -24.62
N GLU A 155 -32.12 -49.26 -24.06
CA GLU A 155 -31.43 -50.56 -24.16
C GLU A 155 -32.23 -51.71 -23.52
N VAL A 156 -33.15 -51.43 -22.57
CA VAL A 156 -34.06 -52.45 -21.99
C VAL A 156 -35.35 -52.61 -22.80
N HIS A 157 -35.73 -51.65 -23.65
CA HIS A 157 -36.90 -51.76 -24.55
C HIS A 157 -36.57 -52.13 -25.99
N GLU A 158 -35.31 -52.06 -26.44
CA GLU A 158 -34.93 -52.33 -27.84
C GLU A 158 -33.83 -53.39 -28.04
N ALA A 159 -33.38 -54.10 -27.00
CA ALA A 159 -32.41 -55.19 -27.15
C ALA A 159 -32.92 -56.44 -27.90
N HIS A 160 -34.18 -56.46 -28.36
CA HIS A 160 -34.75 -57.57 -29.13
C HIS A 160 -35.36 -57.21 -30.49
N THR A 161 -35.32 -55.95 -30.95
CA THR A 161 -36.09 -55.57 -32.17
C THR A 161 -35.33 -54.78 -33.25
N TYR A 162 -34.16 -54.18 -33.00
CA TYR A 162 -33.50 -53.30 -33.99
C TYR A 162 -32.05 -53.63 -34.35
N TRP A 163 -31.69 -54.91 -34.41
CA TRP A 163 -30.53 -55.30 -35.25
C TRP A 163 -30.97 -55.37 -36.71
N VAL A 164 -30.83 -54.27 -37.45
CA VAL A 164 -30.74 -54.28 -38.91
C VAL A 164 -29.54 -53.43 -39.34
N PRO A 165 -28.58 -53.99 -40.09
CA PRO A 165 -27.46 -53.22 -40.61
C PRO A 165 -27.91 -52.43 -41.85
N THR A 166 -27.70 -51.11 -41.87
CA THR A 166 -27.87 -50.30 -43.09
C THR A 166 -26.57 -49.64 -43.49
N ALA A 167 -26.13 -49.99 -44.70
CA ALA A 167 -24.88 -49.56 -45.29
C ALA A 167 -24.90 -48.08 -45.71
N VAL A 168 -23.72 -47.49 -45.62
CA VAL A 168 -23.37 -46.15 -46.11
C VAL A 168 -23.26 -46.18 -47.63
N THR A 169 -23.91 -45.23 -48.33
CA THR A 169 -23.51 -44.85 -49.69
C THR A 169 -23.17 -43.37 -49.77
N ARG A 170 -21.96 -43.12 -50.25
CA ARG A 170 -21.34 -41.82 -50.44
C ARG A 170 -21.52 -41.39 -51.90
N ALA A 171 -22.33 -40.38 -52.14
CA ALA A 171 -22.18 -39.44 -53.26
C ALA A 171 -22.97 -38.17 -52.91
N GLN A 172 -22.26 -37.08 -52.63
CA GLN A 172 -22.78 -35.72 -52.41
C GLN A 172 -23.74 -35.53 -51.21
N GLY A 173 -23.21 -35.17 -50.04
CA GLY A 173 -24.04 -34.67 -48.93
C GLY A 173 -23.45 -34.93 -47.55
N SER A 174 -23.64 -33.98 -46.64
CA SER A 174 -22.87 -33.76 -45.42
C SER A 174 -22.75 -34.96 -44.47
N LEU A 175 -21.52 -35.17 -44.02
CA LEU A 175 -21.18 -35.91 -42.82
C LEU A 175 -21.65 -35.07 -41.61
N VAL A 176 -22.69 -35.52 -40.90
CA VAL A 176 -22.94 -35.06 -39.52
C VAL A 176 -22.75 -36.26 -38.62
N VAL A 177 -21.48 -36.48 -38.28
CA VAL A 177 -21.09 -37.24 -37.11
C VAL A 177 -20.83 -36.19 -36.04
N GLN A 178 -21.75 -36.02 -35.09
CA GLN A 178 -21.45 -35.28 -33.85
C GLN A 178 -21.35 -36.27 -32.70
N ALA A 179 -20.10 -36.60 -32.39
CA ALA A 179 -19.71 -37.53 -31.34
C ALA A 179 -19.82 -36.91 -29.92
N PRO A 180 -19.96 -37.73 -28.87
CA PRO A 180 -19.99 -37.32 -27.46
C PRO A 180 -18.65 -36.77 -26.88
N GLN A 181 -17.65 -36.45 -27.71
CA GLN A 181 -16.32 -35.97 -27.30
C GLN A 181 -16.33 -34.57 -26.66
N ASN A 182 -17.22 -33.67 -27.11
CA ASN A 182 -17.27 -32.29 -26.61
C ASN A 182 -17.67 -32.17 -25.12
N ALA A 183 -18.49 -33.07 -24.58
CA ALA A 183 -18.98 -32.94 -23.20
C ALA A 183 -17.89 -33.31 -22.16
N LEU A 184 -17.10 -34.34 -22.43
CA LEU A 184 -15.99 -34.75 -21.57
C LEU A 184 -14.83 -33.75 -21.61
N GLU A 185 -14.53 -33.22 -22.78
CA GLU A 185 -13.52 -32.17 -22.95
C GLU A 185 -13.95 -30.88 -22.25
N ARG A 186 -15.22 -30.48 -22.40
CA ARG A 186 -15.77 -29.31 -21.70
C ARG A 186 -15.77 -29.47 -20.18
N LYS A 187 -16.06 -30.68 -19.70
CA LYS A 187 -15.97 -31.01 -18.27
C LYS A 187 -14.54 -30.86 -17.75
N ARG A 188 -13.55 -31.43 -18.45
CA ARG A 188 -12.13 -31.31 -18.06
C ARG A 188 -11.63 -29.86 -18.12
N GLU A 189 -12.09 -29.09 -19.11
CA GLU A 189 -11.79 -27.66 -19.22
C GLU A 189 -12.36 -26.87 -18.03
N LEU A 190 -13.59 -27.15 -17.62
CA LEU A 190 -14.22 -26.54 -16.44
C LEU A 190 -13.52 -26.97 -15.14
N GLU A 191 -13.20 -28.25 -14.97
CA GLU A 191 -12.44 -28.75 -13.81
C GLU A 191 -11.07 -28.05 -13.70
N SER A 192 -10.39 -27.86 -14.84
CA SER A 192 -9.12 -27.12 -14.89
C SER A 192 -9.31 -25.65 -14.51
N LYS A 193 -10.38 -24.99 -14.99
CA LYS A 193 -10.66 -23.57 -14.65
C LYS A 193 -10.98 -23.41 -13.18
N VAL A 194 -11.76 -24.32 -12.59
CA VAL A 194 -12.07 -24.32 -11.15
C VAL A 194 -10.79 -24.51 -10.34
N ALA A 195 -9.92 -25.45 -10.70
CA ALA A 195 -8.66 -25.66 -10.00
C ALA A 195 -7.74 -24.43 -10.05
N VAL A 196 -7.66 -23.76 -11.21
CA VAL A 196 -6.90 -22.50 -11.35
C VAL A 196 -7.53 -21.39 -10.51
N GLY A 197 -8.86 -21.25 -10.55
CA GLY A 197 -9.58 -20.26 -9.74
C GLY A 197 -9.40 -20.48 -8.23
N GLU A 198 -9.41 -21.73 -7.76
CA GLU A 198 -9.14 -22.07 -6.35
C GLU A 198 -7.69 -21.74 -5.95
N LEU A 199 -6.72 -21.98 -6.83
CA LEU A 199 -5.33 -21.58 -6.61
C LEU A 199 -5.15 -20.05 -6.57
N GLU A 200 -5.86 -19.31 -7.43
CA GLU A 200 -5.84 -17.85 -7.41
C GLU A 200 -6.48 -17.29 -6.14
N CYS A 201 -7.63 -17.84 -5.71
CA CYS A 201 -8.27 -17.48 -4.45
C CYS A 201 -7.35 -17.72 -3.26
N THR A 202 -6.74 -18.89 -3.16
CA THR A 202 -5.81 -19.19 -2.05
C THR A 202 -4.54 -18.33 -2.11
N LYS A 203 -4.06 -17.96 -3.29
CA LYS A 203 -2.94 -17.02 -3.45
C LYS A 203 -3.32 -15.61 -2.96
N LEU A 204 -4.50 -15.12 -3.32
CA LEU A 204 -5.00 -13.82 -2.89
C LEU A 204 -5.29 -13.78 -1.38
N GLU A 205 -5.88 -14.85 -0.82
CA GLU A 205 -6.07 -15.01 0.62
C GLU A 205 -4.75 -15.01 1.39
N LYS A 206 -3.72 -15.70 0.88
CA LYS A 206 -2.37 -15.65 1.45
C LYS A 206 -1.76 -14.25 1.39
N MET A 207 -1.99 -13.49 0.32
CA MET A 207 -1.52 -12.09 0.23
C MET A 207 -2.23 -11.15 1.21
N ILE A 208 -3.48 -11.44 1.58
CA ILE A 208 -4.24 -10.71 2.59
C ILE A 208 -3.75 -11.06 4.01
N THR A 209 -3.47 -12.34 4.26
CA THR A 209 -3.10 -12.85 5.60
C THR A 209 -1.61 -12.76 5.93
N ALA A 210 -0.73 -12.66 4.93
CA ALA A 210 0.72 -12.51 5.13
C ALA A 210 1.16 -11.07 5.46
N ARG A 211 0.24 -10.17 5.83
CA ARG A 211 0.49 -8.80 6.27
C ARG A 211 -0.01 -8.57 7.69
#